data_AF-A0A838EY15-F1
#
_entry.id   AF-A0A838EY15-F1
#
_cell.length_a   1.000
_cell.length_b   1.000
_cell.length_c   1.000
_cell.angle_alpha   90.00
_cell.angle_beta   90.00
_cell.angle_gamma   90.00
#
_symmetry.space_group_name_H-M   'P 1'
#
loop_
_entity.id
_entity.type
_entity.pdbx_description
1 polymer ?
#
loop_
_entity_poly.entity_id
_entity_poly.type
_entity_poly.pdbx_seq_one_letter_code
_entity_poly.pdbx_strand_id
1 'polypeptide(L)'
;LNVAYDELDILKGLSPVYVLPIDTVKEMKKLGLIKKRKVRVSAYGRLLKETEGMSKEKLTLVKEMALEPSRARGITDKMEVEEGAKLLDASISALDYLKAEQVLMNEKKTTEERRELLGLRAANPHISEDLVFDLEKMPAPDDAHDSSRLGIFAGDRYQHGAFTGFEWRAAQHELLDPSQGHLRNSQVIIFDAKFRYQTIHFDQQKFILERFRLMDLKKYQPSDFWNSSIAFDLGIGLDQRKDCQSQDCLGPTMTFGVGSSAAFNPDYVLTLLLGGSYRYDRIYENDSLLSLGPKLNFLILKDQFSMGIDAGYFLPTELFDGWLKRRISYDLDFRYFLRRNTSLFFKTSHLDQEVGNEHEAQVGVYFFH
;
A
#
# COMPACT_ATOMS: atom_id res chain seq x y z
N LEU A 1 14.30 1.68 28.53
CA LEU A 1 13.65 0.36 28.60
C LEU A 1 14.59 -0.67 29.24
N ASN A 2 15.81 -0.88 28.74
CA ASN A 2 16.84 -1.64 29.51
C ASN A 2 17.15 -1.01 30.88
N VAL A 3 17.04 0.32 31.01
CA VAL A 3 17.20 1.05 32.29
C VAL A 3 16.04 0.83 33.28
N ALA A 4 14.91 0.25 32.83
CA ALA A 4 13.72 0.02 33.67
C ALA A 4 13.53 -1.44 34.07
N TYR A 5 14.25 -2.37 33.41
CA TYR A 5 14.21 -3.80 33.66
C TYR A 5 15.63 -4.36 33.50
N ASP A 6 16.45 -4.23 34.54
CA ASP A 6 17.89 -4.58 34.48
C ASP A 6 18.16 -6.05 34.13
N GLU A 7 17.17 -6.93 34.29
CA GLU A 7 17.26 -8.36 33.94
C GLU A 7 16.80 -8.70 32.51
N LEU A 8 16.15 -7.76 31.80
CA LEU A 8 15.59 -7.98 30.47
C LEU A 8 16.37 -7.17 29.41
N ASP A 9 17.15 -7.88 28.60
CA ASP A 9 17.82 -7.28 27.45
C ASP A 9 16.91 -7.32 26.20
N ILE A 10 16.10 -6.26 26.05
CA ILE A 10 15.16 -6.12 24.92
C ILE A 10 15.92 -5.99 23.59
N LEU A 11 17.16 -5.51 23.61
CA LEU A 11 17.96 -5.31 22.40
C LEU A 11 18.42 -6.63 21.78
N LYS A 12 18.52 -7.70 22.57
CA LYS A 12 18.96 -9.02 22.10
C LYS A 12 18.04 -9.62 21.03
N GLY A 13 16.75 -9.29 21.07
CA GLY A 13 15.76 -9.75 20.09
C GLY A 13 15.62 -8.85 18.86
N LEU A 14 16.31 -7.71 18.83
CA LEU A 14 16.20 -6.71 17.77
C LEU A 14 17.40 -6.79 16.82
N SER A 15 17.20 -6.36 15.58
CA SER A 15 18.28 -6.30 14.59
C SER A 15 19.35 -5.30 15.04
N PRO A 16 20.64 -5.67 15.00
CA PRO A 16 21.74 -4.77 15.36
C PRO A 16 22.00 -3.70 14.30
N VAL A 17 21.39 -3.82 13.11
CA VAL A 17 21.64 -2.94 11.96
C VAL A 17 20.59 -1.82 11.89
N TYR A 18 19.32 -2.15 12.16
CA TYR A 18 18.21 -1.20 12.16
C TYR A 18 17.05 -1.76 12.99
N VAL A 19 16.21 -0.89 13.55
CA VAL A 19 15.02 -1.28 14.32
C VAL A 19 13.85 -0.41 13.89
N LEU A 20 12.75 -1.02 13.45
CA LEU A 20 11.50 -0.30 13.24
C LEU A 20 10.71 -0.24 14.56
N PRO A 21 9.91 0.82 14.77
CA PRO A 21 9.08 0.92 15.97
C PRO A 21 8.21 -0.32 16.23
N ILE A 22 7.71 -0.95 15.16
CA ILE A 22 6.88 -2.15 15.28
C ILE A 22 7.65 -3.37 15.79
N ASP A 23 8.94 -3.49 15.44
CA ASP A 23 9.80 -4.58 15.89
C ASP A 23 9.98 -4.52 17.42
N THR A 24 10.08 -3.30 17.96
CA THR A 24 10.12 -3.09 19.42
C THR A 24 8.81 -3.54 20.09
N VAL A 25 7.65 -3.23 19.50
CA VAL A 25 6.35 -3.67 20.05
C VAL A 25 6.22 -5.19 20.01
N LYS A 26 6.66 -5.83 18.92
CA LYS A 26 6.68 -7.30 18.79
C LYS A 26 7.61 -7.96 19.80
N GLU A 27 8.79 -7.41 20.03
CA GLU A 27 9.71 -7.95 21.05
C GLU A 27 9.15 -7.75 22.46
N MET A 28 8.55 -6.59 22.75
CA MET A 28 7.84 -6.36 24.02
C MET A 28 6.72 -7.37 24.25
N LYS A 29 5.96 -7.74 23.21
CA LYS A 29 4.92 -8.78 23.27
C LYS A 29 5.53 -10.14 23.63
N LYS A 30 6.60 -10.53 22.93
CA LYS A 30 7.31 -11.80 23.14
C LYS A 30 7.89 -11.91 24.56
N LEU A 31 8.37 -10.81 25.11
CA LEU A 31 8.87 -10.71 26.49
C LEU A 31 7.74 -10.59 27.54
N GLY A 32 6.47 -10.62 27.14
CA GLY A 32 5.33 -10.52 28.06
C GLY A 32 5.14 -9.14 28.70
N LEU A 33 5.72 -8.09 28.12
CA LEU A 33 5.67 -6.72 28.66
C LEU A 33 4.34 -6.00 28.36
N ILE A 34 3.51 -6.55 27.49
CA ILE A 34 2.20 -5.99 27.13
C ILE A 34 1.12 -6.57 28.05
N LYS A 35 0.71 -5.80 29.07
CA LYS A 35 -0.32 -6.24 30.05
C LYS A 35 -1.75 -6.18 29.51
N LYS A 36 -2.09 -5.13 28.74
CA LYS A 36 -3.45 -4.94 28.22
C LYS A 36 -3.41 -4.21 26.88
N ARG A 37 -4.26 -4.66 25.96
CA ARG A 37 -4.56 -4.01 24.69
C ARG A 37 -5.89 -3.25 24.81
N LYS A 38 -5.93 -2.02 24.30
CA LYS A 38 -7.17 -1.27 24.08
C LYS A 38 -7.24 -0.86 22.62
N VAL A 39 -8.21 -1.39 21.89
CA VAL A 39 -8.44 -1.02 20.49
C VAL A 39 -9.06 0.37 20.46
N ARG A 40 -8.53 1.23 19.59
CA ARG A 40 -9.08 2.54 19.29
C ARG A 40 -9.45 2.55 17.81
N VAL A 41 -10.76 2.55 17.53
CA VAL A 41 -11.26 2.67 16.17
C VAL A 41 -10.87 4.05 15.63
N SER A 42 -10.45 4.11 14.37
CA SER A 42 -10.14 5.37 13.69
C SER A 42 -11.41 6.22 13.52
N ALA A 43 -11.24 7.54 13.40
CA ALA A 43 -12.38 8.44 13.12
C ALA A 43 -13.15 8.00 11.87
N TYR A 44 -12.43 7.59 10.83
CA TYR A 44 -13.00 7.05 9.61
C TYR A 44 -13.76 5.73 9.83
N GLY A 45 -13.20 4.79 10.59
CA GLY A 45 -13.88 3.52 10.89
C GLY A 45 -15.16 3.71 11.71
N ARG A 46 -15.18 4.70 12.60
CA ARG A 46 -16.38 5.12 13.34
C ARG A 46 -17.43 5.71 12.40
N LEU A 47 -17.04 6.65 11.53
CA LEU A 47 -17.92 7.24 10.52
C LEU A 47 -18.54 6.19 9.60
N LEU A 48 -17.75 5.24 9.10
CA LEU A 48 -18.26 4.14 8.29
C LEU A 48 -19.30 3.30 9.03
N LYS A 49 -19.08 3.04 10.33
CA LYS A 49 -20.02 2.27 11.14
C LYS A 49 -21.32 3.03 11.42
N GLU A 50 -21.24 4.32 11.74
CA GLU A 50 -22.41 5.17 11.98
C GLU A 50 -23.25 5.37 10.71
N THR A 51 -22.62 5.31 9.55
CA THR A 51 -23.28 5.51 8.24
C THR A 51 -23.62 4.21 7.53
N GLU A 52 -23.35 3.07 8.17
CA GLU A 52 -23.67 1.75 7.65
C GLU A 52 -25.19 1.61 7.44
N GLY A 53 -25.59 1.26 6.22
CA GLY A 53 -27.01 1.11 5.86
C GLY A 53 -27.77 2.41 5.57
N MET A 54 -27.12 3.59 5.66
CA MET A 54 -27.76 4.85 5.26
C MET A 54 -27.96 4.92 3.74
N SER A 55 -29.08 5.53 3.30
CA SER A 55 -29.32 5.81 1.89
C SER A 55 -28.41 6.95 1.39
N LYS A 56 -28.25 7.08 0.07
CA LYS A 56 -27.41 8.15 -0.53
C LYS A 56 -27.89 9.55 -0.15
N GLU A 57 -29.19 9.73 0.01
CA GLU A 57 -29.81 10.99 0.43
C GLU A 57 -29.38 11.32 1.87
N LYS A 58 -29.45 10.34 2.79
CA LYS A 58 -28.98 10.52 4.17
C LYS A 58 -27.48 10.81 4.25
N LEU A 59 -26.66 10.07 3.50
CA LEU A 59 -25.22 10.34 3.42
C LEU A 59 -24.93 11.78 2.96
N THR A 60 -25.70 12.27 1.99
CA THR A 60 -25.59 13.66 1.50
C THR A 60 -25.97 14.66 2.59
N LEU A 61 -27.07 14.43 3.32
CA LEU A 61 -27.46 15.28 4.46
C LEU A 61 -26.39 15.29 5.56
N VAL A 62 -25.84 14.11 5.91
CA VAL A 62 -24.77 13.99 6.91
C VAL A 62 -23.54 14.82 6.50
N LYS A 63 -23.13 14.70 5.23
CA LYS A 63 -22.01 15.45 4.66
C LYS A 63 -22.28 16.95 4.62
N GLU A 64 -23.50 17.35 4.25
CA GLU A 64 -23.94 18.76 4.27
C GLU A 64 -23.86 19.34 5.69
N MET A 65 -24.42 18.66 6.68
CA MET A 65 -24.38 19.06 8.09
C MET A 65 -22.95 19.11 8.66
N ALA A 66 -22.06 18.24 8.21
CA ALA A 66 -20.65 18.24 8.65
C ALA A 66 -19.85 19.41 8.05
N LEU A 67 -20.14 19.78 6.80
CA LEU A 67 -19.49 20.90 6.12
C LEU A 67 -20.07 22.24 6.55
N GLU A 68 -21.40 22.31 6.74
CA GLU A 68 -22.18 23.49 7.13
C GLU A 68 -23.10 23.20 8.34
N PRO A 69 -22.57 23.14 9.58
CA PRO A 69 -23.35 22.85 10.78
C PRO A 69 -24.56 23.73 11.04
N SER A 70 -24.56 24.97 10.54
CA SER A 70 -25.70 25.89 10.66
C SER A 70 -26.98 25.38 10.00
N ARG A 71 -26.88 24.47 9.02
CA ARG A 71 -28.05 23.83 8.38
C ARG A 71 -28.62 22.68 9.19
N ALA A 72 -27.87 22.14 10.15
CA ALA A 72 -28.23 20.93 10.89
C ALA A 72 -29.60 21.04 11.55
N ARG A 73 -29.88 22.15 12.25
CA ARG A 73 -31.17 22.36 12.92
C ARG A 73 -32.35 22.26 11.94
N GLY A 74 -32.27 22.96 10.80
CA GLY A 74 -33.34 22.97 9.81
C GLY A 74 -33.58 21.63 9.11
N ILE A 75 -32.58 20.74 9.11
CA ILE A 75 -32.68 19.36 8.62
C ILE A 75 -33.30 18.48 9.71
N THR A 76 -32.72 18.50 10.92
CA THR A 76 -33.11 17.58 12.01
C THR A 76 -34.50 17.87 12.58
N ASP A 77 -34.95 19.12 12.57
CA ASP A 77 -36.28 19.51 13.06
C ASP A 77 -37.42 18.92 12.20
N LYS A 78 -37.11 18.45 10.99
CA LYS A 78 -38.07 17.82 10.06
C LYS A 78 -38.04 16.29 10.11
N MET A 79 -37.14 15.72 10.91
CA MET A 79 -36.93 14.28 11.02
C MET A 79 -37.56 13.76 12.30
N GLU A 80 -37.84 12.46 12.36
CA GLU A 80 -38.16 11.81 13.62
C GLU A 80 -36.97 11.91 14.58
N VAL A 81 -37.26 11.93 15.89
CA VAL A 81 -36.26 12.18 16.94
C VAL A 81 -35.05 11.22 16.84
N GLU A 82 -35.32 9.93 16.63
CA GLU A 82 -34.29 8.90 16.45
C GLU A 82 -33.44 9.14 15.19
N GLU A 83 -34.09 9.46 14.07
CA GLU A 83 -33.40 9.72 12.81
C GLU A 83 -32.55 10.98 12.88
N GLY A 84 -33.07 12.05 13.50
CA GLY A 84 -32.31 13.27 13.77
C GLY A 84 -31.08 13.01 14.63
N ALA A 85 -31.17 12.14 15.64
CA ALA A 85 -30.03 11.76 16.46
C ALA A 85 -28.97 11.01 15.64
N LYS A 86 -29.39 10.02 14.83
CA LYS A 86 -28.50 9.26 13.92
C LYS A 86 -27.76 10.16 12.93
N LEU A 87 -28.47 11.13 12.33
CA LEU A 87 -27.84 12.10 11.43
C LEU A 87 -26.83 12.98 12.16
N LEU A 88 -27.17 13.50 13.35
CA LEU A 88 -26.27 14.33 14.15
C LEU A 88 -25.01 13.59 14.58
N ASP A 89 -25.13 12.35 15.07
CA ASP A 89 -23.98 11.52 15.46
C ASP A 89 -23.04 11.30 14.27
N ALA A 90 -23.59 10.85 13.14
CA ALA A 90 -22.82 10.66 11.91
C ALA A 90 -22.18 11.96 11.40
N SER A 91 -22.87 13.11 11.52
CA SER A 91 -22.35 14.41 11.10
C SER A 91 -21.21 14.90 11.96
N ILE A 92 -21.23 14.61 13.26
CA ILE A 92 -20.11 14.91 14.17
C ILE A 92 -18.89 14.08 13.77
N SER A 93 -19.06 12.78 13.53
CA SER A 93 -17.96 11.92 13.06
C SER A 93 -17.47 12.30 11.67
N ALA A 94 -18.38 12.72 10.77
CA ALA A 94 -18.03 13.22 9.45
C ALA A 94 -17.25 14.53 9.53
N LEU A 95 -17.61 15.44 10.44
CA LEU A 95 -16.84 16.65 10.70
C LEU A 95 -15.45 16.32 11.23
N ASP A 96 -15.36 15.43 12.23
CA ASP A 96 -14.10 14.99 12.84
C ASP A 96 -13.17 14.33 11.80
N TYR A 97 -13.74 13.67 10.78
CA TYR A 97 -12.97 13.07 9.68
C TYR A 97 -12.61 14.08 8.58
N LEU A 98 -13.58 14.81 8.03
CA LEU A 98 -13.39 15.72 6.88
C LEU A 98 -12.57 16.95 7.25
N LYS A 99 -12.60 17.37 8.53
CA LYS A 99 -11.85 18.51 9.07
C LYS A 99 -10.80 18.05 10.09
N ALA A 100 -10.24 16.85 9.92
CA ALA A 100 -9.35 16.22 10.89
C ALA A 100 -8.14 17.09 11.27
N GLU A 101 -7.50 17.75 10.29
CA GLU A 101 -6.37 18.64 10.54
C GLU A 101 -6.78 19.83 11.41
N GLN A 102 -7.89 20.48 11.08
CA GLN A 102 -8.40 21.64 11.81
C GLN A 102 -8.84 21.27 13.23
N VAL A 103 -9.42 20.07 13.41
CA VAL A 103 -9.76 19.52 14.72
C VAL A 103 -8.49 19.27 15.54
N LEU A 104 -7.46 18.66 14.95
CA LEU A 104 -6.18 18.41 15.64
C LEU A 104 -5.49 19.71 16.05
N MET A 105 -5.58 20.75 15.22
CA MET A 105 -5.03 22.08 15.50
C MET A 105 -5.92 22.94 16.42
N ASN A 106 -7.10 22.44 16.82
CA ASN A 106 -8.10 23.17 17.59
C ASN A 106 -8.47 24.53 16.97
N GLU A 107 -8.67 24.56 15.65
CA GLU A 107 -9.09 25.78 14.97
C GLU A 107 -10.40 26.30 15.55
N LYS A 108 -10.44 27.60 15.86
CA LYS A 108 -11.59 28.24 16.51
C LYS A 108 -12.89 28.00 15.75
N LYS A 109 -12.86 28.18 14.42
CA LYS A 109 -14.04 28.00 13.56
C LYS A 109 -14.58 26.57 13.64
N THR A 110 -13.72 25.56 13.43
CA THR A 110 -14.10 24.15 13.48
C THR A 110 -14.56 23.70 14.86
N THR A 111 -13.97 24.29 15.92
CA THR A 111 -14.40 24.03 17.30
C THR A 111 -15.82 24.54 17.57
N GLU A 112 -16.16 25.75 17.10
CA GLU A 112 -17.52 26.30 17.22
C GLU A 112 -18.53 25.51 16.38
N GLU A 113 -18.16 25.17 15.14
CA GLU A 113 -18.94 24.30 14.24
C GLU A 113 -19.26 22.94 14.88
N ARG A 114 -18.25 22.30 15.49
CA ARG A 114 -18.41 21.05 16.22
C ARG A 114 -19.30 21.22 17.45
N ARG A 115 -19.15 22.33 18.19
CA ARG A 115 -19.97 22.66 19.36
C ARG A 115 -21.44 22.86 18.99
N GLU A 116 -21.73 23.42 17.82
CA GLU A 116 -23.09 23.57 17.31
C GLU A 116 -23.77 22.21 17.11
N LEU A 117 -23.12 21.28 16.40
CA LEU A 117 -23.65 19.92 16.20
C LEU A 117 -23.83 19.20 17.54
N LEU A 118 -22.86 19.29 18.45
CA LEU A 118 -22.93 18.70 19.78
C LEU A 118 -24.08 19.29 20.61
N GLY A 119 -24.34 20.59 20.49
CA GLY A 119 -25.46 21.27 21.16
C GLY A 119 -26.81 20.75 20.67
N LEU A 120 -26.99 20.59 19.36
CA LEU A 120 -28.20 19.99 18.79
C LEU A 120 -28.34 18.53 19.20
N ARG A 121 -27.24 17.77 19.21
CA ARG A 121 -27.25 16.36 19.64
C ARG A 121 -27.62 16.23 21.12
N ALA A 122 -27.13 17.11 21.98
CA ALA A 122 -27.44 17.12 23.40
C ALA A 122 -28.90 17.51 23.70
N ALA A 123 -29.52 18.33 22.84
CA ALA A 123 -30.93 18.70 22.95
C ALA A 123 -31.90 17.61 22.45
N ASN A 124 -31.42 16.69 21.60
CA ASN A 124 -32.21 15.57 21.11
C ASN A 124 -32.37 14.49 22.21
N PRO A 125 -33.60 14.14 22.64
CA PRO A 125 -33.83 13.24 23.77
C PRO A 125 -33.57 11.76 23.45
N HIS A 126 -33.37 11.37 22.18
CA HIS A 126 -33.08 9.98 21.84
C HIS A 126 -31.65 9.59 22.26
N ILE A 127 -31.55 8.47 22.97
CA ILE A 127 -30.29 7.87 23.39
C ILE A 127 -29.86 6.89 22.30
N SER A 128 -28.75 7.21 21.61
CA SER A 128 -28.19 6.34 20.59
C SER A 128 -27.61 5.08 21.22
N GLU A 129 -27.74 3.96 20.52
CA GLU A 129 -27.07 2.72 20.91
C GLU A 129 -25.55 2.85 20.75
N ASP A 130 -24.81 2.11 21.59
CA ASP A 130 -23.36 2.02 21.46
C ASP A 130 -22.98 1.31 20.15
N LEU A 131 -21.97 1.85 19.46
CA LEU A 131 -21.44 1.21 18.26
C LEU A 131 -20.74 -0.10 18.61
N VAL A 132 -21.24 -1.20 18.04
CA VAL A 132 -20.62 -2.53 18.17
C VAL A 132 -19.63 -2.75 17.03
N PHE A 133 -18.37 -3.00 17.39
CA PHE A 133 -17.30 -3.30 16.44
C PHE A 133 -16.87 -4.76 16.56
N ASP A 134 -16.61 -5.37 15.41
CA ASP A 134 -16.01 -6.68 15.32
C ASP A 134 -14.48 -6.55 15.52
N LEU A 135 -14.03 -6.82 16.75
CA LEU A 135 -12.63 -6.67 17.12
C LEU A 135 -11.72 -7.70 16.44
N GLU A 136 -12.26 -8.84 16.00
CA GLU A 136 -11.47 -9.86 15.29
C GLU A 136 -11.04 -9.37 13.91
N LYS A 137 -11.84 -8.49 13.29
CA LYS A 137 -11.51 -7.79 12.04
C LYS A 137 -10.60 -6.58 12.20
N MET A 138 -10.14 -6.31 13.42
CA MET A 138 -9.19 -5.23 13.72
C MET A 138 -7.88 -5.82 14.23
N PRO A 139 -7.18 -6.63 13.40
CA PRO A 139 -5.94 -7.25 13.80
C PRO A 139 -4.93 -6.17 14.13
N ALA A 140 -4.10 -6.46 15.12
CA ALA A 140 -3.17 -5.48 15.57
C ALA A 140 -1.90 -5.42 14.74
N PRO A 141 -1.19 -4.28 14.74
CA PRO A 141 0.08 -4.16 14.03
C PRO A 141 1.13 -5.20 14.45
N ASP A 142 1.19 -5.60 15.72
CA ASP A 142 2.10 -6.62 16.25
C ASP A 142 1.66 -8.07 15.93
N ASP A 143 0.49 -8.26 15.33
CA ASP A 143 0.07 -9.53 14.73
C ASP A 143 0.49 -9.63 13.26
N ALA A 144 1.03 -8.56 12.67
CA ALA A 144 1.52 -8.56 11.30
C ALA A 144 2.73 -9.47 11.07
N HIS A 145 3.02 -9.79 9.82
CA HIS A 145 4.27 -10.44 9.43
C HIS A 145 5.48 -9.59 9.83
N ASP A 146 6.65 -10.21 9.96
CA ASP A 146 7.86 -9.48 10.33
C ASP A 146 8.33 -8.54 9.21
N SER A 147 9.08 -7.51 9.60
CA SER A 147 9.29 -6.33 8.77
C SER A 147 10.24 -6.59 7.60
N SER A 148 11.25 -7.45 7.81
CA SER A 148 12.20 -7.83 6.78
C SER A 148 11.73 -9.08 6.07
N ARG A 149 12.15 -9.25 4.82
CA ARG A 149 11.81 -10.41 4.00
C ARG A 149 13.03 -10.91 3.26
N LEU A 150 13.29 -12.21 3.36
CA LEU A 150 14.23 -12.94 2.53
C LEU A 150 13.46 -13.81 1.54
N GLY A 151 13.81 -13.76 0.26
CA GLY A 151 13.28 -14.62 -0.79
C GLY A 151 14.37 -15.51 -1.37
N ILE A 152 14.04 -16.76 -1.66
CA ILE A 152 14.89 -17.67 -2.45
C ILE A 152 14.04 -18.20 -3.60
N PHE A 153 14.60 -18.18 -4.81
CA PHE A 153 13.83 -18.52 -6.01
C PHE A 153 14.66 -19.17 -7.10
N ALA A 154 13.95 -19.82 -8.01
CA ALA A 154 14.46 -20.32 -9.27
C ALA A 154 13.49 -19.94 -10.39
N GLY A 155 14.02 -19.77 -11.60
CA GLY A 155 13.22 -19.37 -12.74
C GLY A 155 13.93 -19.62 -14.05
N ASP A 156 13.26 -19.23 -15.12
CA ASP A 156 13.80 -19.24 -16.48
C ASP A 156 13.45 -17.92 -17.16
N ARG A 157 14.43 -17.37 -17.88
CA ARG A 157 14.24 -16.19 -18.71
C ARG A 157 14.49 -16.57 -20.16
N TYR A 158 13.54 -16.21 -21.01
CA TYR A 158 13.63 -16.42 -22.46
C TYR A 158 14.97 -15.90 -22.99
N GLN A 159 15.63 -16.70 -23.83
CA GLN A 159 16.97 -16.47 -24.41
C GLN A 159 18.15 -16.42 -23.42
N HIS A 160 17.91 -16.37 -22.11
CA HIS A 160 18.96 -16.31 -21.09
C HIS A 160 19.09 -17.62 -20.30
N GLY A 161 18.02 -18.41 -20.23
CA GLY A 161 17.98 -19.73 -19.58
C GLY A 161 17.69 -19.67 -18.09
N ALA A 162 17.88 -20.83 -17.45
CA ALA A 162 17.53 -21.04 -16.05
C ALA A 162 18.47 -20.28 -15.09
N PHE A 163 17.87 -19.71 -14.04
CA PHE A 163 18.57 -19.01 -12.98
C PHE A 163 18.06 -19.39 -11.60
N THR A 164 18.89 -19.15 -10.60
CA THR A 164 18.51 -19.16 -9.19
C THR A 164 18.82 -17.79 -8.60
N GLY A 165 18.22 -17.44 -7.48
CA GLY A 165 18.45 -16.12 -6.91
C GLY A 165 17.90 -15.98 -5.51
N PHE A 166 18.21 -14.82 -4.95
CA PHE A 166 17.67 -14.40 -3.67
C PHE A 166 17.30 -12.92 -3.69
N GLU A 167 16.36 -12.57 -2.83
CA GLU A 167 15.84 -11.22 -2.68
C GLU A 167 15.87 -10.88 -1.19
N TRP A 168 16.30 -9.68 -0.85
CA TRP A 168 16.25 -9.19 0.52
C TRP A 168 15.61 -7.81 0.55
N ARG A 169 14.54 -7.70 1.33
CA ARG A 169 13.89 -6.44 1.67
C ARG A 169 14.14 -6.14 3.14
N ALA A 170 14.72 -4.98 3.43
CA ALA A 170 15.02 -4.59 4.80
C ALA A 170 13.74 -4.28 5.59
N ALA A 171 12.86 -3.44 5.08
CA ALA A 171 11.78 -2.89 5.89
C ALA A 171 10.46 -2.72 5.14
N GLN A 172 9.39 -2.65 5.94
CA GLN A 172 8.01 -2.32 5.56
C GLN A 172 7.32 -3.42 4.73
N HIS A 173 6.11 -3.15 4.23
CA HIS A 173 5.23 -4.14 3.59
C HIS A 173 4.96 -3.83 2.11
N GLU A 174 4.73 -4.89 1.35
CA GLU A 174 4.29 -4.84 -0.04
C GLU A 174 2.78 -4.97 -0.19
N LEU A 175 2.27 -4.59 -1.36
CA LEU A 175 0.85 -4.72 -1.71
C LEU A 175 0.31 -6.14 -1.51
N LEU A 176 1.14 -7.13 -1.82
CA LEU A 176 0.78 -8.55 -1.80
C LEU A 176 1.27 -9.29 -0.54
N ASP A 177 1.87 -8.60 0.41
CA ASP A 177 2.12 -9.23 1.71
C ASP A 177 0.80 -9.41 2.48
N PRO A 178 0.74 -10.33 3.46
CA PRO A 178 -0.43 -10.46 4.33
C PRO A 178 -0.78 -9.11 4.97
N SER A 179 -1.95 -8.57 4.65
CA SER A 179 -2.33 -7.23 5.13
C SER A 179 -2.69 -7.15 6.61
N GLN A 180 -2.66 -8.27 7.33
CA GLN A 180 -2.96 -8.32 8.76
C GLN A 180 -2.06 -7.34 9.53
N GLY A 181 -2.66 -6.38 10.24
CA GLY A 181 -1.93 -5.36 10.99
C GLY A 181 -1.28 -4.24 10.15
N HIS A 182 -1.44 -4.27 8.82
CA HIS A 182 -0.95 -3.25 7.89
C HIS A 182 -2.08 -2.57 7.12
N LEU A 183 -1.80 -1.41 6.54
CA LEU A 183 -2.74 -0.72 5.67
C LEU A 183 -2.85 -1.45 4.32
N ARG A 184 -4.06 -1.94 3.99
CA ARG A 184 -4.37 -2.53 2.68
C ARG A 184 -4.11 -1.53 1.56
N ASN A 185 -3.92 -2.03 0.34
CA ASN A 185 -3.78 -1.23 -0.89
C ASN A 185 -2.66 -0.18 -0.83
N SER A 186 -1.67 -0.41 0.03
CA SER A 186 -0.52 0.47 0.18
C SER A 186 0.75 -0.36 0.25
N GLN A 187 1.83 0.24 -0.19
CA GLN A 187 3.16 -0.34 -0.11
C GLN A 187 4.14 0.76 0.27
N VAL A 188 5.04 0.40 1.16
CA VAL A 188 6.25 1.14 1.43
C VAL A 188 7.34 0.09 1.40
N ILE A 189 8.32 0.25 0.53
CA ILE A 189 9.53 -0.55 0.54
C ILE A 189 10.69 0.41 0.73
N ILE A 190 11.57 0.07 1.65
CA ILE A 190 12.84 0.76 1.85
C ILE A 190 13.93 -0.30 1.80
N PHE A 191 14.92 -0.11 0.92
CA PHE A 191 15.99 -1.06 0.65
C PHE A 191 15.52 -2.47 0.28
N ASP A 192 15.33 -2.71 -1.01
CA ASP A 192 15.12 -4.04 -1.59
C ASP A 192 16.23 -4.36 -2.59
N ALA A 193 16.84 -5.53 -2.48
CA ALA A 193 17.90 -5.99 -3.37
C ALA A 193 17.58 -7.40 -3.87
N LYS A 194 17.50 -7.56 -5.19
CA LYS A 194 17.28 -8.84 -5.87
C LYS A 194 18.53 -9.22 -6.65
N PHE A 195 19.08 -10.39 -6.32
CA PHE A 195 20.23 -10.96 -7.00
C PHE A 195 19.86 -12.25 -7.70
N ARG A 196 20.50 -12.49 -8.85
CA ARG A 196 20.35 -13.73 -9.61
C ARG A 196 21.72 -14.32 -9.94
N TYR A 197 21.73 -15.63 -10.10
CA TYR A 197 22.85 -16.44 -10.52
C TYR A 197 22.44 -17.27 -11.73
N GLN A 198 23.05 -16.98 -12.88
CA GLN A 198 22.72 -17.67 -14.14
C GLN A 198 23.28 -19.10 -14.12
N THR A 199 22.40 -20.08 -14.27
CA THR A 199 22.74 -21.50 -14.02
C THR A 199 22.97 -22.28 -15.31
N ILE A 200 22.35 -21.91 -16.44
CA ILE A 200 22.46 -22.68 -17.71
C ILE A 200 22.54 -21.76 -18.94
N HIS A 201 23.61 -21.95 -19.74
CA HIS A 201 23.98 -21.35 -21.05
C HIS A 201 24.49 -19.89 -21.07
N PHE A 202 25.53 -19.69 -21.91
CA PHE A 202 26.51 -18.59 -22.02
C PHE A 202 27.73 -18.67 -21.09
N ASP A 203 28.89 -18.34 -21.67
CA ASP A 203 30.26 -18.78 -21.32
C ASP A 203 30.81 -18.38 -19.94
N GLN A 204 30.01 -17.74 -19.08
CA GLN A 204 30.44 -17.38 -17.72
C GLN A 204 29.26 -17.42 -16.74
N GLN A 205 29.41 -18.22 -15.69
CA GLN A 205 28.59 -18.14 -14.48
C GLN A 205 28.72 -16.73 -13.91
N LYS A 206 27.60 -15.99 -13.81
CA LYS A 206 27.61 -14.62 -13.29
C LYS A 206 26.55 -14.41 -12.23
N PHE A 207 27.01 -13.76 -11.17
CA PHE A 207 26.17 -13.17 -10.14
C PHE A 207 25.79 -11.76 -10.56
N ILE A 208 24.50 -11.49 -10.68
CA ILE A 208 23.96 -10.24 -11.23
C ILE A 208 23.05 -9.61 -10.20
N LEU A 209 23.26 -8.33 -9.90
CA LEU A 209 22.28 -7.49 -9.23
C LEU A 209 21.18 -7.15 -10.23
N GLU A 210 20.03 -7.78 -10.08
CA GLU A 210 18.91 -7.61 -11.03
C GLU A 210 18.13 -6.35 -10.73
N ARG A 211 17.91 -6.05 -9.45
CA ARG A 211 17.17 -4.89 -8.99
C ARG A 211 17.69 -4.42 -7.65
N PHE A 212 17.81 -3.12 -7.51
CA PHE A 212 17.90 -2.46 -6.23
C PHE A 212 16.80 -1.39 -6.15
N ARG A 213 16.06 -1.33 -5.05
CA ARG A 213 15.14 -0.24 -4.73
C ARG A 213 15.62 0.44 -3.47
N LEU A 214 15.93 1.73 -3.59
CA LEU A 214 16.12 2.58 -2.41
C LEU A 214 14.76 2.83 -1.75
N MET A 215 13.74 3.08 -2.57
CA MET A 215 12.38 3.37 -2.16
C MET A 215 11.39 2.89 -3.24
N ASP A 216 10.28 2.27 -2.82
CA ASP A 216 9.13 1.98 -3.69
C ASP A 216 7.84 2.18 -2.89
N LEU A 217 7.07 3.20 -3.26
CA LEU A 217 5.86 3.64 -2.61
C LEU A 217 4.68 3.42 -3.55
N LYS A 218 3.60 2.84 -3.03
CA LYS A 218 2.33 2.73 -3.76
C LYS A 218 1.18 3.05 -2.82
N LYS A 219 0.24 3.87 -3.30
CA LYS A 219 -1.02 4.15 -2.61
C LYS A 219 -2.14 3.92 -3.61
N TYR A 220 -2.79 2.77 -3.51
CA TYR A 220 -3.90 2.35 -4.38
C TYR A 220 -5.22 2.29 -3.62
N GLN A 221 -5.32 3.04 -2.51
CA GLN A 221 -6.54 3.10 -1.72
C GLN A 221 -7.70 3.63 -2.57
N PRO A 222 -8.79 2.84 -2.76
CA PRO A 222 -9.96 3.27 -3.51
C PRO A 222 -10.63 4.49 -2.87
N SER A 223 -11.24 5.32 -3.71
CA SER A 223 -12.10 6.40 -3.24
C SER A 223 -13.49 5.86 -2.86
N ASP A 224 -14.14 6.53 -1.92
CA ASP A 224 -15.52 6.27 -1.50
C ASP A 224 -16.28 7.60 -1.32
N PHE A 225 -17.49 7.55 -0.76
CA PHE A 225 -18.33 8.73 -0.56
C PHE A 225 -17.70 9.80 0.35
N TRP A 226 -16.98 9.36 1.39
CA TRP A 226 -16.34 10.19 2.41
C TRP A 226 -14.93 10.59 2.01
N ASN A 227 -14.20 9.72 1.32
CA ASN A 227 -12.79 9.92 0.99
C ASN A 227 -12.51 9.94 -0.51
N SER A 228 -11.97 11.05 -1.01
CA SER A 228 -11.36 11.11 -2.35
C SER A 228 -9.86 10.86 -2.22
N SER A 229 -9.40 9.73 -2.74
CA SER A 229 -8.00 9.30 -2.66
C SER A 229 -7.40 9.25 -4.05
N ILE A 230 -6.42 10.13 -4.30
CA ILE A 230 -5.54 10.03 -5.47
C ILE A 230 -4.68 8.78 -5.30
N ALA A 231 -4.67 7.94 -6.34
CA ALA A 231 -3.78 6.81 -6.43
C ALA A 231 -2.44 7.24 -7.01
N PHE A 232 -1.34 6.76 -6.45
CA PHE A 232 -0.01 7.06 -6.97
C PHE A 232 0.97 5.90 -6.75
N ASP A 233 2.02 5.90 -7.56
CA ASP A 233 3.23 5.12 -7.30
C ASP A 233 4.50 5.95 -7.54
N LEU A 234 5.56 5.59 -6.83
CA LEU A 234 6.91 6.13 -6.98
C LEU A 234 7.93 5.03 -6.65
N GLY A 235 8.78 4.70 -7.60
CA GLY A 235 9.90 3.78 -7.41
C GLY A 235 11.21 4.47 -7.76
N ILE A 236 12.23 4.32 -6.92
CA ILE A 236 13.57 4.87 -7.14
C ILE A 236 14.59 3.77 -6.86
N GLY A 237 15.51 3.54 -7.79
CA GLY A 237 16.53 2.51 -7.61
C GLY A 237 17.38 2.27 -8.84
N LEU A 238 17.88 1.04 -8.96
CA LEU A 238 18.65 0.54 -10.07
C LEU A 238 17.94 -0.68 -10.65
N ASP A 239 17.85 -0.78 -11.97
CA ASP A 239 17.33 -1.95 -12.68
C ASP A 239 18.34 -2.46 -13.69
N GLN A 240 18.54 -3.78 -13.72
CA GLN A 240 19.19 -4.42 -14.83
C GLN A 240 18.30 -4.25 -16.08
N ARG A 241 18.82 -3.57 -17.09
CA ARG A 241 18.12 -3.41 -18.37
C ARG A 241 17.94 -4.75 -19.07
N LYS A 242 16.75 -4.91 -19.66
CA LYS A 242 16.30 -6.10 -20.40
C LYS A 242 16.55 -5.94 -21.92
N ASP A 243 16.66 -4.71 -22.38
CA ASP A 243 16.98 -4.31 -23.76
C ASP A 243 18.49 -4.35 -24.07
N CYS A 244 19.31 -4.88 -23.15
CA CYS A 244 20.76 -4.89 -23.27
C CYS A 244 21.26 -6.29 -23.55
N GLN A 245 22.06 -6.47 -24.61
CA GLN A 245 22.72 -7.76 -24.88
C GLN A 245 23.91 -8.03 -23.93
N SER A 246 24.40 -7.00 -23.23
CA SER A 246 25.37 -7.17 -22.17
C SER A 246 24.68 -7.61 -20.88
N GLN A 247 25.35 -8.51 -20.16
CA GLN A 247 24.88 -9.02 -18.88
C GLN A 247 25.09 -8.03 -17.71
N ASP A 248 25.68 -6.85 -17.97
CA ASP A 248 25.98 -5.80 -17.00
C ASP A 248 25.50 -4.44 -17.52
N CYS A 249 24.21 -4.16 -17.33
CA CYS A 249 23.52 -2.95 -17.77
C CYS A 249 22.60 -2.49 -16.64
N LEU A 250 23.15 -2.46 -15.44
CA LEU A 250 22.50 -1.94 -14.26
C LEU A 250 22.50 -0.42 -14.34
N GLY A 251 21.31 0.18 -14.45
CA GLY A 251 21.15 1.62 -14.63
C GLY A 251 20.24 2.22 -13.55
N PRO A 252 20.46 3.48 -13.16
CA PRO A 252 19.50 4.22 -12.36
C PRO A 252 18.14 4.32 -13.06
N THR A 253 17.08 4.12 -12.27
CA THR A 253 15.71 4.25 -12.74
C THR A 253 14.81 4.90 -11.69
N MET A 254 13.85 5.65 -12.20
CA MET A 254 12.73 6.17 -11.43
C MET A 254 11.43 5.83 -12.17
N THR A 255 10.46 5.24 -11.48
CA THR A 255 9.10 5.05 -11.98
C THR A 255 8.14 5.92 -11.20
N PHE A 256 7.12 6.45 -11.85
CA PHE A 256 6.09 7.24 -11.17
C PHE A 256 4.74 7.01 -11.83
N GLY A 257 3.66 7.32 -11.10
CA GLY A 257 2.32 7.26 -11.64
C GLY A 257 1.33 7.98 -10.76
N VAL A 258 0.29 8.53 -11.39
CA VAL A 258 -0.82 9.21 -10.72
C VAL A 258 -2.13 8.85 -11.41
N GLY A 259 -3.18 8.66 -10.62
CA GLY A 259 -4.50 8.35 -11.15
C GLY A 259 -5.49 8.01 -10.06
N SER A 260 -6.30 6.98 -10.31
CA SER A 260 -7.43 6.62 -9.45
C SER A 260 -7.54 5.12 -9.23
N SER A 261 -8.15 4.73 -8.13
CA SER A 261 -8.43 3.35 -7.78
C SER A 261 -9.92 3.17 -7.46
N ALA A 262 -10.47 2.04 -7.90
CA ALA A 262 -11.83 1.61 -7.62
C ALA A 262 -11.81 0.21 -7.00
N ALA A 263 -12.67 -0.03 -6.01
CA ALA A 263 -12.89 -1.34 -5.44
C ALA A 263 -14.23 -1.91 -5.90
N PHE A 264 -14.24 -3.18 -6.29
CA PHE A 264 -15.49 -3.92 -6.44
C PHE A 264 -16.03 -4.36 -5.09
N ASN A 265 -15.11 -4.78 -4.21
CA ASN A 265 -15.29 -5.01 -2.78
C ASN A 265 -13.91 -4.86 -2.11
N PRO A 266 -13.78 -4.98 -0.77
CA PRO A 266 -12.51 -4.76 -0.08
C PRO A 266 -11.32 -5.60 -0.58
N ASP A 267 -11.58 -6.73 -1.26
CA ASP A 267 -10.56 -7.68 -1.70
C ASP A 267 -10.14 -7.52 -3.16
N TYR A 268 -10.88 -6.74 -3.97
CA TYR A 268 -10.61 -6.59 -5.40
C TYR A 268 -10.52 -5.11 -5.75
N VAL A 269 -9.31 -4.67 -6.11
CA VAL A 269 -9.01 -3.28 -6.42
C VAL A 269 -8.46 -3.18 -7.84
N LEU A 270 -9.05 -2.28 -8.62
CA LEU A 270 -8.56 -1.88 -9.93
C LEU A 270 -8.01 -0.47 -9.84
N THR A 271 -6.77 -0.29 -10.31
CA THR A 271 -6.06 0.98 -10.30
C THR A 271 -5.65 1.34 -11.72
N LEU A 272 -5.99 2.55 -12.14
CA LEU A 272 -5.61 3.13 -13.43
C LEU A 272 -4.76 4.37 -13.18
N LEU A 273 -3.55 4.38 -13.74
CA LEU A 273 -2.60 5.49 -13.60
C LEU A 273 -2.15 5.98 -14.96
N LEU A 274 -1.92 7.28 -15.07
CA LEU A 274 -0.96 7.80 -16.03
C LEU A 274 0.43 7.68 -15.39
N GLY A 275 1.26 6.84 -15.97
CA GLY A 275 2.58 6.50 -15.44
C GLY A 275 3.73 7.00 -16.30
N GLY A 276 4.92 6.92 -15.74
CA GLY A 276 6.16 7.16 -16.44
C GLY A 276 7.33 6.41 -15.84
N SER A 277 8.40 6.32 -16.63
CA SER A 277 9.70 5.86 -16.17
C SER A 277 10.81 6.74 -16.72
N TYR A 278 11.71 7.17 -15.86
CA TYR A 278 12.98 7.79 -16.21
C TYR A 278 14.11 6.78 -16.02
N ARG A 279 15.03 6.71 -16.98
CA ARG A 279 16.23 5.88 -16.94
C ARG A 279 17.43 6.71 -17.36
N TYR A 280 18.59 6.45 -16.77
CA TYR A 280 19.85 7.08 -17.14
C TYR A 280 20.85 6.01 -17.60
N ASP A 281 21.40 6.15 -18.81
CA ASP A 281 22.40 5.28 -19.42
C ASP A 281 23.01 5.97 -20.65
N ARG A 282 24.32 5.87 -20.85
CA ARG A 282 25.06 6.48 -21.97
C ARG A 282 24.70 5.93 -23.34
N ILE A 283 23.94 4.83 -23.39
CA ILE A 283 23.45 4.28 -24.66
C ILE A 283 22.31 5.13 -25.26
N TYR A 284 21.62 5.93 -24.44
CA TYR A 284 20.54 6.78 -24.89
C TYR A 284 21.11 8.06 -25.50
N GLU A 285 20.43 8.63 -26.50
CA GLU A 285 20.95 9.77 -27.27
C GLU A 285 21.34 10.97 -26.39
N ASN A 286 20.57 11.27 -25.35
CA ASN A 286 20.91 12.29 -24.35
C ASN A 286 21.19 11.69 -22.96
N ASP A 287 21.84 10.52 -22.93
CA ASP A 287 22.17 9.73 -21.73
C ASP A 287 20.97 9.36 -20.84
N SER A 288 19.75 9.62 -21.29
CA SER A 288 18.53 9.39 -20.52
C SER A 288 17.33 9.09 -21.41
N LEU A 289 16.37 8.37 -20.82
CA LEU A 289 15.13 7.96 -21.46
C LEU A 289 13.96 8.23 -20.51
N LEU A 290 13.06 9.11 -20.95
CA LEU A 290 11.75 9.28 -20.32
C LEU A 290 10.70 8.55 -21.16
N SER A 291 9.88 7.74 -20.52
CA SER A 291 8.72 7.10 -21.15
C SER A 291 7.48 7.40 -20.34
N LEU A 292 6.37 7.65 -21.02
CA LEU A 292 5.07 7.96 -20.42
C LEU A 292 4.00 7.05 -21.01
N GLY A 293 2.98 6.73 -20.22
CA GLY A 293 1.81 6.04 -20.74
C GLY A 293 0.94 5.40 -19.66
N PRO A 294 -0.17 4.75 -20.06
CA PRO A 294 -1.12 4.19 -19.10
C PRO A 294 -0.56 2.96 -18.39
N LYS A 295 -0.90 2.83 -17.11
CA LYS A 295 -0.69 1.65 -16.28
C LYS A 295 -2.02 1.19 -15.70
N LEU A 296 -2.24 -0.12 -15.73
CA LEU A 296 -3.37 -0.79 -15.12
C LEU A 296 -2.83 -1.77 -14.08
N ASN A 297 -3.37 -1.74 -12.88
CA ASN A 297 -3.06 -2.71 -11.84
C ASN A 297 -4.37 -3.29 -11.30
N PHE A 298 -4.41 -4.61 -11.10
CA PHE A 298 -5.52 -5.31 -10.47
C PHE A 298 -5.00 -6.15 -9.31
N LEU A 299 -5.52 -5.88 -8.10
CA LEU A 299 -5.17 -6.59 -6.88
C LEU A 299 -6.31 -7.48 -6.43
N ILE A 300 -5.96 -8.70 -6.03
CA ILE A 300 -6.80 -9.62 -5.28
C ILE A 300 -6.12 -9.88 -3.95
N LEU A 301 -6.71 -9.43 -2.84
CA LEU A 301 -6.13 -9.54 -1.50
C LEU A 301 -7.04 -10.40 -0.60
N LYS A 302 -6.73 -11.69 -0.46
CA LYS A 302 -7.46 -12.64 0.40
C LYS A 302 -6.57 -13.08 1.57
N ASP A 303 -7.19 -13.69 2.59
CA ASP A 303 -6.46 -14.12 3.80
C ASP A 303 -5.44 -15.24 3.54
N GLN A 304 -5.70 -16.12 2.56
CA GLN A 304 -4.85 -17.27 2.24
C GLN A 304 -3.94 -17.04 1.03
N PHE A 305 -4.25 -16.05 0.19
CA PHE A 305 -3.47 -15.74 -1.00
C PHE A 305 -3.67 -14.29 -1.45
N SER A 306 -2.71 -13.79 -2.20
CA SER A 306 -2.84 -12.51 -2.89
C SER A 306 -2.36 -12.64 -4.33
N MET A 307 -2.92 -11.83 -5.22
CA MET A 307 -2.53 -11.76 -6.61
C MET A 307 -2.47 -10.30 -7.06
N GLY A 308 -1.42 -9.94 -7.78
CA GLY A 308 -1.29 -8.68 -8.50
C GLY A 308 -1.14 -8.96 -9.99
N ILE A 309 -1.88 -8.22 -10.81
CA ILE A 309 -1.73 -8.20 -12.26
C ILE A 309 -1.44 -6.76 -12.65
N ASP A 310 -0.29 -6.52 -13.27
CA ASP A 310 0.12 -5.21 -13.78
C ASP A 310 0.19 -5.26 -15.30
N ALA A 311 -0.34 -4.24 -15.96
CA ALA A 311 -0.19 -4.03 -17.39
C ALA A 311 0.23 -2.57 -17.64
N GLY A 312 1.18 -2.37 -18.55
CA GLY A 312 1.69 -1.04 -18.87
C GLY A 312 1.92 -0.89 -20.37
N TYR A 313 1.60 0.29 -20.90
CA TYR A 313 1.95 0.69 -22.25
C TYR A 313 2.67 2.04 -22.15
N PHE A 314 3.93 2.10 -22.59
CA PHE A 314 4.75 3.31 -22.48
C PHE A 314 5.32 3.70 -23.84
N LEU A 315 5.22 4.98 -24.13
CA LEU A 315 5.86 5.63 -25.27
C LEU A 315 7.04 6.46 -24.76
N PRO A 316 8.25 6.22 -25.26
CA PRO A 316 9.37 7.13 -25.09
C PRO A 316 9.01 8.53 -25.63
N THR A 317 9.38 9.57 -24.91
CA THR A 317 9.10 10.95 -25.33
C THR A 317 10.13 11.41 -26.35
N GLU A 318 9.69 12.01 -27.47
CA GLU A 318 10.52 12.53 -28.59
C GLU A 318 11.55 13.62 -28.21
N LEU A 319 11.58 14.08 -26.97
CA LEU A 319 12.68 14.89 -26.42
C LEU A 319 14.03 14.12 -26.39
N PHE A 320 14.00 12.82 -26.70
CA PHE A 320 15.10 11.86 -26.66
C PHE A 320 14.85 10.84 -27.81
N ASP A 321 15.40 11.05 -29.00
CA ASP A 321 15.13 10.25 -30.21
C ASP A 321 15.83 8.88 -30.10
N GLY A 322 15.18 7.97 -29.39
CA GLY A 322 15.62 6.59 -29.24
C GLY A 322 14.91 5.65 -30.20
N TRP A 323 15.67 4.73 -30.78
CA TRP A 323 15.26 3.49 -31.48
C TRP A 323 14.19 2.61 -30.77
N LEU A 324 13.76 2.96 -29.55
CA LEU A 324 12.67 2.35 -28.80
C LEU A 324 11.39 3.17 -29.01
N LYS A 325 10.41 2.68 -29.78
CA LYS A 325 9.16 3.45 -29.99
C LYS A 325 8.02 3.06 -29.05
N ARG A 326 8.04 1.85 -28.47
CA ARG A 326 7.07 1.43 -27.44
C ARG A 326 7.64 0.39 -26.49
N ARG A 327 7.06 0.35 -25.28
CA ARG A 327 7.25 -0.71 -24.30
C ARG A 327 5.90 -1.15 -23.76
N ILE A 328 5.59 -2.43 -23.92
CA ILE A 328 4.41 -3.08 -23.35
C ILE A 328 4.88 -4.07 -22.29
N SER A 329 4.34 -3.98 -21.08
CA SER A 329 4.67 -4.89 -19.99
C SER A 329 3.42 -5.53 -19.41
N TYR A 330 3.53 -6.82 -19.07
CA TYR A 330 2.53 -7.57 -18.32
C TYR A 330 3.23 -8.32 -17.20
N ASP A 331 2.81 -8.12 -15.97
CA ASP A 331 3.35 -8.84 -14.81
C ASP A 331 2.20 -9.49 -14.04
N LEU A 332 2.44 -10.71 -13.57
CA LEU A 332 1.58 -11.41 -12.64
C LEU A 332 2.43 -11.87 -11.45
N ASP A 333 2.03 -11.49 -10.26
CA ASP A 333 2.61 -11.93 -8.98
C ASP A 333 1.51 -12.60 -8.16
N PHE A 334 1.69 -13.89 -7.88
CA PHE A 334 0.80 -14.67 -7.04
C PHE A 334 1.55 -15.12 -5.79
N ARG A 335 0.91 -14.97 -4.63
CA ARG A 335 1.45 -15.41 -3.33
C ARG A 335 0.44 -16.26 -2.58
N TYR A 336 0.91 -17.37 -2.04
CA TYR A 336 0.14 -18.26 -1.18
C TYR A 336 0.76 -18.29 0.22
N PHE A 337 -0.03 -17.98 1.25
CA PHE A 337 0.46 -17.82 2.62
C PHE A 337 0.42 -19.16 3.36
N LEU A 338 1.59 -19.78 3.57
CA LEU A 338 1.69 -21.03 4.33
C LEU A 338 1.54 -20.78 5.84
N ARG A 339 2.14 -19.68 6.29
CA ARG A 339 2.11 -19.17 7.67
C ARG A 339 2.24 -17.65 7.63
N ARG A 340 2.03 -16.99 8.77
CA ARG A 340 2.22 -15.53 8.91
C ARG A 340 3.55 -15.03 8.31
N ASN A 341 4.64 -15.76 8.57
CA ASN A 341 5.99 -15.38 8.18
C ASN A 341 6.57 -16.25 7.05
N THR A 342 5.73 -16.96 6.28
CA THR A 342 6.20 -17.81 5.18
C THR A 342 5.18 -17.87 4.06
N SER A 343 5.60 -17.56 2.83
CA SER A 343 4.74 -17.65 1.65
C SER A 343 5.46 -18.28 0.46
N LEU A 344 4.69 -18.99 -0.36
CA LEU A 344 5.13 -19.39 -1.69
C LEU A 344 4.77 -18.28 -2.66
N PHE A 345 5.60 -18.07 -3.69
CA PHE A 345 5.26 -17.14 -4.76
C PHE A 345 5.51 -17.73 -6.14
N PHE A 346 4.73 -17.25 -7.09
CA PHE A 346 4.92 -17.42 -8.52
C PHE A 346 4.85 -16.05 -9.17
N LYS A 347 5.87 -15.71 -9.96
CA LYS A 347 5.91 -14.46 -10.72
C LYS A 347 6.16 -14.78 -12.18
N THR A 348 5.41 -14.14 -13.07
CA THR A 348 5.70 -14.13 -14.50
C THR A 348 5.69 -12.70 -15.00
N SER A 349 6.63 -12.37 -15.87
CA SER A 349 6.73 -11.08 -16.53
C SER A 349 6.87 -11.27 -18.02
N HIS A 350 6.18 -10.45 -18.79
CA HIS A 350 6.37 -10.31 -20.22
C HIS A 350 6.64 -8.85 -20.54
N LEU A 351 7.65 -8.63 -21.36
CA LEU A 351 8.05 -7.33 -21.85
C LEU A 351 8.19 -7.41 -23.37
N ASP A 352 7.32 -6.70 -24.09
CA ASP A 352 7.42 -6.48 -25.53
C ASP A 352 8.01 -5.08 -25.77
N GLN A 353 9.12 -5.05 -26.49
CA GLN A 353 9.79 -3.86 -26.98
C GLN A 353 10.25 -4.11 -28.41
N GLU A 354 10.46 -3.06 -29.19
CA GLU A 354 10.87 -3.21 -30.61
C GLU A 354 12.20 -3.94 -30.81
N VAL A 355 13.02 -4.01 -29.76
CA VAL A 355 14.32 -4.70 -29.72
C VAL A 355 14.18 -6.21 -29.56
N GLY A 356 13.03 -6.68 -29.10
CA GLY A 356 12.78 -8.07 -28.76
C GLY A 356 11.80 -8.23 -27.60
N ASN A 357 11.32 -9.46 -27.47
CA ASN A 357 10.42 -9.87 -26.41
C ASN A 357 11.19 -10.61 -25.33
N GLU A 358 10.97 -10.23 -24.08
CA GLU A 358 11.40 -11.02 -22.94
C GLU A 358 10.18 -11.61 -22.23
N HIS A 359 10.34 -12.86 -21.81
CA HIS A 359 9.43 -13.52 -20.89
C HIS A 359 10.27 -14.15 -19.78
N GLU A 360 9.82 -14.02 -18.55
CA GLU A 360 10.46 -14.63 -17.40
C GLU A 360 9.39 -15.22 -16.50
N ALA A 361 9.64 -16.43 -15.99
CA ALA A 361 8.84 -17.02 -14.93
C ALA A 361 9.75 -17.47 -13.80
N GLN A 362 9.33 -17.25 -12.56
CA GLN A 362 10.05 -17.66 -11.37
C GLN A 362 9.10 -18.12 -10.26
N VAL A 363 9.57 -19.08 -9.49
CA VAL A 363 8.91 -19.60 -8.30
C VAL A 363 9.87 -19.53 -7.12
N GLY A 364 9.32 -19.34 -5.93
CA GLY A 364 10.16 -19.28 -4.75
C GLY A 364 9.38 -19.25 -3.44
N VAL A 365 10.13 -19.00 -2.38
CA VAL A 365 9.62 -18.92 -1.02
C VAL A 365 10.10 -17.61 -0.41
N TYR A 366 9.20 -16.91 0.28
CA TYR A 366 9.53 -15.77 1.13
C TYR A 366 9.46 -16.17 2.60
N PHE A 367 10.44 -15.68 3.36
CA PHE A 367 10.55 -15.79 4.81
C PHE A 367 10.58 -14.38 5.39
N PHE A 368 9.68 -14.08 6.33
CA PHE A 368 9.64 -12.80 7.02
C PHE A 368 10.36 -12.91 8.36
N HIS A 369 11.20 -11.91 8.70
CA HIS A 369 11.99 -11.91 9.94
C HIS A 369 12.13 -10.51 10.56
#